data_AF-A0A811U960-F1
#
_entry.id   AF-A0A811U960-F1
#
_cell.length_a   1.000
_cell.length_b   1.000
_cell.length_c   1.000
_cell.angle_alpha   90.00
_cell.angle_beta   90.00
_cell.angle_gamma   90.00
#
_symmetry.space_group_name_H-M   'P 1'
#
loop_
_entity.id
_entity.type
_entity.pdbx_description
1 polymer ?
#
loop_
_entity_poly.entity_id
_entity_poly.type
_entity_poly.pdbx_seq_one_letter_code
_entity_poly.pdbx_strand_id
1 'polypeptide(L)'
;MVKSIGCFMAYVHHTVNQISKIYLQNEKRFNYTTPKTFLEYIFLYRKLLVEKNGEHTGRIQRLQSGMGKLAECACQVDALKNQLAIQEVQLAAKNAAADKLIVIVSAESEKVKREKSTASEEEKRVRIIEEDVCMKTKLCEEDLRKAEPALVAAQAALNTLNKNNLTELKSFGSPPKAVVNVCAAVMVLLAKNGKIPRDRSWKAAKLMMVRVDQFLYDLVNYSKDSIHPNIIEVLQEYLKDPEFSPEKVVQKSVAAAGLCAWVINLRRYHQVFLIVGPKQQALQDSQRELQEARECLEYLKCKINELEMKLAEIQAEFEEAVAAKQMCQREADKTAFTIDLAHRLINGLANENIRWKESVQR
;
A
#
# COMPACT_ATOMS: atom_id res chain seq x y z
N MET A 1 -97.75 10.75 4.53
CA MET A 1 -98.18 10.01 5.74
C MET A 1 -98.22 8.54 5.39
N VAL A 2 -97.24 7.75 5.83
CA VAL A 2 -97.20 6.31 5.52
C VAL A 2 -98.39 5.66 6.22
N LYS A 3 -99.32 5.07 5.45
CA LYS A 3 -100.45 4.32 6.04
C LYS A 3 -99.88 3.15 6.85
N SER A 4 -100.39 2.93 8.06
CA SER A 4 -99.96 1.83 8.91
C SER A 4 -100.08 0.49 8.17
N ILE A 5 -99.05 -0.37 8.29
CA ILE A 5 -99.03 -1.74 7.74
C ILE A 5 -100.29 -2.50 8.15
N GLY A 6 -100.78 -2.28 9.38
CA GLY A 6 -102.03 -2.90 9.86
C GLY A 6 -103.25 -2.51 9.03
N CYS A 7 -103.37 -1.25 8.61
CA CYS A 7 -104.47 -0.80 7.74
C CYS A 7 -104.38 -1.41 6.34
N PHE A 8 -103.17 -1.57 5.81
CA PHE A 8 -102.97 -2.19 4.50
C PHE A 8 -103.28 -3.69 4.52
N MET A 9 -102.81 -4.41 5.54
CA MET A 9 -103.12 -5.83 5.72
C MET A 9 -104.63 -6.08 5.85
N ALA A 10 -105.35 -5.24 6.60
CA ALA A 10 -106.80 -5.30 6.71
C ALA A 10 -107.50 -5.03 5.38
N TYR A 11 -107.04 -4.03 4.62
CA TYR A 11 -107.53 -3.73 3.27
C TYR A 11 -107.34 -4.93 2.33
N VAL A 12 -106.15 -5.51 2.27
CA VAL A 12 -105.84 -6.68 1.43
C VAL A 12 -106.75 -7.86 1.77
N HIS A 13 -106.93 -8.17 3.06
CA HIS A 13 -107.83 -9.25 3.48
C HIS A 13 -109.29 -8.99 3.05
N HIS A 14 -109.76 -7.75 3.17
CA HIS A 14 -111.10 -7.37 2.68
C HIS A 14 -111.21 -7.52 1.16
N THR A 15 -110.20 -7.12 0.41
CA THR A 15 -110.17 -7.28 -1.06
C THR A 15 -110.18 -8.75 -1.45
N VAL A 16 -109.44 -9.64 -0.78
CA VAL A 16 -109.48 -11.08 -1.06
C VAL A 16 -110.90 -11.65 -0.86
N ASN A 17 -111.64 -11.15 0.14
CA ASN A 17 -113.04 -11.54 0.33
C ASN A 17 -113.94 -11.08 -0.84
N GLN A 18 -113.71 -9.89 -1.38
CA GLN A 18 -114.42 -9.39 -2.56
C GLN A 18 -114.08 -10.22 -3.81
N ILE A 19 -112.79 -10.49 -4.04
CA ILE A 19 -112.31 -11.30 -5.16
C ILE A 19 -112.82 -12.75 -5.05
N SER A 20 -112.92 -13.32 -3.85
CA SER A 20 -113.45 -14.68 -3.65
C SER A 20 -114.92 -14.79 -4.08
N LYS A 21 -115.72 -13.71 -3.96
CA LYS A 21 -117.09 -13.66 -4.52
C LYS A 21 -117.09 -13.67 -6.04
N ILE A 22 -116.19 -12.92 -6.66
CA ILE A 22 -116.03 -12.87 -8.13
C ILE A 22 -115.54 -14.22 -8.65
N TYR A 23 -114.58 -14.85 -7.96
CA TYR A 23 -114.06 -16.18 -8.28
C TYR A 23 -115.16 -17.24 -8.26
N LEU A 24 -116.03 -17.22 -7.24
CA LEU A 24 -117.19 -18.11 -7.18
C LEU A 24 -118.16 -17.88 -8.36
N GLN A 25 -118.37 -16.62 -8.77
CA GLN A 25 -119.25 -16.30 -9.90
C GLN A 25 -118.73 -16.88 -11.22
N ASN A 26 -117.42 -16.75 -11.46
CA ASN A 26 -116.78 -17.14 -12.72
C ASN A 26 -116.46 -18.64 -12.79
N GLU A 27 -115.77 -19.16 -11.78
CA GLU A 27 -115.18 -20.51 -11.78
C GLU A 27 -116.05 -21.55 -11.06
N LYS A 28 -117.13 -21.11 -10.40
CA LYS A 28 -118.04 -21.95 -9.59
C LYS A 28 -117.34 -22.76 -8.50
N ARG A 29 -116.14 -22.35 -8.08
CA ARG A 29 -115.36 -22.96 -6.99
C ARG A 29 -115.33 -22.04 -5.78
N PHE A 30 -115.43 -22.62 -4.59
CA PHE A 30 -115.33 -21.87 -3.33
C PHE A 30 -113.86 -21.67 -2.94
N ASN A 31 -113.53 -20.43 -2.56
CA ASN A 31 -112.31 -20.10 -1.85
C ASN A 31 -112.70 -19.49 -0.49
N TYR A 32 -112.32 -20.14 0.60
CA TYR A 32 -112.70 -19.72 1.94
C TYR A 32 -111.55 -18.97 2.61
N THR A 33 -111.82 -17.73 2.96
CA THR A 33 -110.96 -16.92 3.83
C THR A 33 -111.51 -16.96 5.25
N THR A 34 -110.63 -17.22 6.21
CA THR A 34 -111.00 -17.23 7.64
C THR A 34 -110.13 -16.24 8.42
N PRO A 35 -110.56 -15.79 9.61
CA PRO A 35 -109.69 -15.03 10.51
C PRO A 35 -108.36 -15.77 10.82
N LYS A 36 -108.36 -17.12 10.83
CA LYS A 36 -107.14 -17.92 10.99
C LYS A 36 -106.17 -17.73 9.81
N THR A 37 -106.67 -17.74 8.57
CA THR A 37 -105.87 -17.45 7.36
C THR A 37 -105.26 -16.04 7.40
N PHE A 38 -105.96 -15.07 8.00
CA PHE A 38 -105.43 -13.72 8.22
C PHE A 38 -104.30 -13.69 9.26
N LEU A 39 -104.43 -14.43 10.36
CA LEU A 39 -103.35 -14.56 11.36
C LEU A 39 -102.12 -15.29 10.81
N GLU A 40 -102.32 -16.33 9.98
CA GLU A 40 -101.22 -17.03 9.29
C GLU A 40 -100.49 -16.10 8.31
N TYR A 41 -101.22 -15.23 7.59
CA TYR A 41 -100.62 -14.20 6.75
C TYR A 41 -99.76 -13.20 7.54
N ILE A 42 -100.25 -12.71 8.68
CA ILE A 42 -99.48 -11.81 9.56
C ILE A 42 -98.21 -12.51 10.07
N PHE A 43 -98.33 -13.77 10.48
CA PHE A 43 -97.19 -14.55 10.95
C PHE A 43 -96.15 -14.79 9.86
N LEU A 44 -96.58 -15.19 8.66
CA LEU A 44 -95.71 -15.38 7.50
C LEU A 44 -95.01 -14.07 7.12
N TYR A 45 -95.74 -12.96 7.06
CA TYR A 45 -95.16 -11.64 6.80
C TYR A 45 -94.10 -11.27 7.85
N ARG A 46 -94.41 -11.45 9.14
CA ARG A 46 -93.44 -11.19 10.23
C ARG A 46 -92.19 -12.05 10.08
N LYS A 47 -92.34 -13.35 9.81
CA LYS A 47 -91.21 -14.28 9.62
C LYS A 47 -90.34 -13.84 8.44
N LEU A 48 -90.94 -13.62 7.27
CA LEU A 48 -90.24 -13.18 6.06
C LEU A 48 -89.56 -11.82 6.27
N LEU A 49 -90.21 -10.90 6.97
CA LEU A 49 -89.64 -9.59 7.27
C LEU A 49 -88.38 -9.70 8.11
N VAL A 50 -88.40 -10.53 9.17
CA VAL A 50 -87.21 -10.76 10.02
C VAL A 50 -86.09 -11.43 9.22
N GLU A 51 -86.40 -12.47 8.45
CA GLU A 51 -85.43 -13.20 7.64
C GLU A 51 -84.80 -12.30 6.57
N LYS A 52 -85.62 -11.57 5.81
CA LYS A 52 -85.14 -10.66 4.76
C LYS A 52 -84.40 -9.45 5.33
N ASN A 53 -84.87 -8.85 6.42
CA ASN A 53 -84.10 -7.79 7.08
C ASN A 53 -82.76 -8.32 7.58
N GLY A 54 -82.70 -9.52 8.16
CA GLY A 54 -81.44 -10.14 8.56
C GLY A 54 -80.47 -10.36 7.39
N GLU A 55 -80.95 -10.91 6.27
CA GLU A 55 -80.18 -11.07 5.03
C GLU A 55 -79.65 -9.71 4.50
N HIS A 56 -80.52 -8.69 4.46
CA HIS A 56 -80.17 -7.34 4.00
C HIS A 56 -79.15 -6.67 4.92
N THR A 57 -79.36 -6.71 6.24
CA THR A 57 -78.40 -6.17 7.22
C THR A 57 -77.05 -6.87 7.10
N GLY A 58 -77.02 -8.20 6.99
CA GLY A 58 -75.77 -8.95 6.79
C GLY A 58 -75.06 -8.64 5.47
N ARG A 59 -75.82 -8.37 4.39
CA ARG A 59 -75.24 -7.92 3.12
C ARG A 59 -74.67 -6.51 3.23
N ILE A 60 -75.41 -5.58 3.85
CA ILE A 60 -74.95 -4.20 4.09
C ILE A 60 -73.66 -4.20 4.90
N GLN A 61 -73.61 -4.96 6.01
CA GLN A 61 -72.43 -5.02 6.87
C GLN A 61 -71.19 -5.54 6.13
N ARG A 62 -71.34 -6.58 5.29
CA ARG A 62 -70.23 -7.10 4.47
C ARG A 62 -69.71 -6.06 3.48
N LEU A 63 -70.60 -5.38 2.77
CA LEU A 63 -70.21 -4.33 1.82
C LEU A 63 -69.54 -3.15 2.54
N GLN A 64 -70.10 -2.68 3.65
CA GLN A 64 -69.51 -1.63 4.47
C GLN A 64 -68.11 -2.02 4.98
N SER A 65 -67.93 -3.28 5.42
CA SER A 65 -66.62 -3.78 5.82
C SER A 65 -65.61 -3.80 4.66
N GLY A 66 -66.04 -4.22 3.46
CA GLY A 66 -65.19 -4.21 2.26
C GLY A 66 -64.78 -2.80 1.86
N MET A 67 -65.72 -1.85 1.87
CA MET A 67 -65.44 -0.42 1.62
C MET A 67 -64.48 0.17 2.66
N GLY A 68 -64.66 -0.18 3.95
CA GLY A 68 -63.75 0.22 5.01
C GLY A 68 -62.32 -0.29 4.79
N LYS A 69 -62.16 -1.54 4.33
CA LYS A 69 -60.86 -2.13 4.00
C LYS A 69 -60.21 -1.46 2.78
N LEU A 70 -60.99 -1.07 1.77
CA LEU A 70 -60.47 -0.30 0.64
C LEU A 70 -59.99 1.09 1.06
N ALA A 71 -60.73 1.78 1.94
CA ALA A 71 -60.32 3.07 2.47
C ALA A 71 -59.04 2.95 3.33
N GLU A 72 -58.94 1.92 4.18
CA GLU A 72 -57.73 1.62 4.95
C GLU A 72 -56.52 1.38 4.03
N CYS A 73 -56.69 0.60 2.96
CA CYS A 73 -55.65 0.35 1.98
C CYS A 73 -55.19 1.65 1.29
N ALA A 74 -56.12 2.54 0.91
CA ALA A 74 -55.79 3.84 0.33
C ALA A 74 -54.95 4.71 1.30
N CYS A 75 -55.32 4.77 2.58
CA CYS A 75 -54.52 5.48 3.59
C CYS A 75 -53.13 4.87 3.77
N GLN A 76 -53.00 3.54 3.77
CA GLN A 76 -51.70 2.86 3.86
C GLN A 76 -50.83 3.14 2.64
N VAL A 77 -51.41 3.20 1.43
CA VAL A 77 -50.70 3.57 0.22
C VAL A 77 -50.13 4.98 0.30
N ASP A 78 -50.91 5.94 0.79
CA ASP A 78 -50.41 7.32 0.93
C ASP A 78 -49.30 7.42 1.99
N ALA A 79 -49.37 6.64 3.07
CA ALA A 79 -48.27 6.52 4.03
C ALA A 79 -47.00 5.92 3.39
N LEU A 80 -47.14 4.85 2.60
CA LEU A 80 -46.02 4.23 1.88
C LEU A 80 -45.40 5.18 0.84
N LYS A 81 -46.20 6.01 0.15
CA LYS A 81 -45.68 7.03 -0.77
C LYS A 81 -44.80 8.06 -0.06
N ASN A 82 -45.23 8.52 1.11
CA ASN A 82 -44.43 9.44 1.93
C ASN A 82 -43.12 8.78 2.36
N GLN A 83 -43.16 7.50 2.76
CA GLN A 83 -41.97 6.74 3.09
C GLN A 83 -41.03 6.57 1.89
N LEU A 84 -41.58 6.24 0.71
CA LEU A 84 -40.79 6.08 -0.52
C LEU A 84 -40.09 7.39 -0.89
N ALA A 85 -40.77 8.54 -0.80
CA ALA A 85 -40.17 9.84 -1.07
C ALA A 85 -38.97 10.13 -0.15
N ILE A 86 -39.07 9.78 1.14
CA ILE A 86 -37.94 9.89 2.08
C ILE A 86 -36.80 8.94 1.68
N GLN A 87 -37.12 7.70 1.33
CA GLN A 87 -36.13 6.70 0.91
C GLN A 87 -35.39 7.13 -0.38
N GLU A 88 -36.09 7.70 -1.36
CA GLU A 88 -35.50 8.21 -2.61
C GLU A 88 -34.50 9.35 -2.36
N VAL A 89 -34.81 10.28 -1.45
CA VAL A 89 -33.89 11.36 -1.06
C VAL A 89 -32.64 10.79 -0.38
N GLN A 90 -32.81 9.83 0.55
CA GLN A 90 -31.68 9.17 1.21
C GLN A 90 -30.81 8.39 0.20
N LEU A 91 -31.44 7.73 -0.76
CA LEU A 91 -30.75 7.00 -1.82
C LEU A 91 -29.94 7.95 -2.70
N ALA A 92 -30.51 9.08 -3.12
CA ALA A 92 -29.80 10.09 -3.90
C ALA A 92 -28.58 10.64 -3.14
N ALA A 93 -28.72 10.91 -1.84
CA ALA A 93 -27.61 11.34 -1.00
C ALA A 93 -26.50 10.27 -0.90
N LYS A 94 -26.87 9.00 -0.68
CA LYS A 94 -25.92 7.88 -0.64
C LYS A 94 -25.24 7.63 -1.98
N ASN A 95 -25.97 7.78 -3.09
CA ASN A 95 -25.41 7.72 -4.45
C ASN A 95 -24.33 8.79 -4.64
N ALA A 96 -24.65 10.05 -4.33
CA ALA A 96 -23.70 11.15 -4.46
C ALA A 96 -22.47 10.98 -3.54
N ALA A 97 -22.63 10.38 -2.36
CA ALA A 97 -21.50 10.06 -1.47
C ALA A 97 -20.61 8.95 -2.07
N ALA A 98 -21.20 7.88 -2.60
CA ALA A 98 -20.47 6.79 -3.25
C ALA A 98 -19.73 7.28 -4.50
N ASP A 99 -20.34 8.12 -5.32
CA ASP A 99 -19.72 8.67 -6.54
C ASP A 99 -18.48 9.53 -6.20
N LYS A 100 -18.53 10.29 -5.11
CA LYS A 100 -17.36 11.04 -4.61
C LYS A 100 -16.23 10.10 -4.20
N LEU A 101 -16.55 9.01 -3.49
CA LEU A 101 -15.55 8.03 -3.06
C LEU A 101 -14.90 7.33 -4.26
N ILE A 102 -15.64 7.04 -5.33
CA ILE A 102 -15.06 6.48 -6.57
C ILE A 102 -13.95 7.38 -7.13
N VAL A 103 -14.19 8.70 -7.18
CA VAL A 103 -13.18 9.65 -7.66
C VAL A 103 -11.95 9.64 -6.76
N ILE A 104 -12.14 9.62 -5.43
CA ILE A 104 -11.03 9.59 -4.46
C ILE A 104 -10.22 8.30 -4.59
N VAL A 105 -10.88 7.13 -4.59
CA VAL A 105 -10.23 5.81 -4.76
C VAL A 105 -9.43 5.77 -6.06
N SER A 106 -10.00 6.27 -7.17
CA SER A 106 -9.30 6.29 -8.46
C SER A 106 -8.06 7.18 -8.44
N ALA A 107 -8.13 8.34 -7.79
CA ALA A 107 -7.00 9.26 -7.68
C ALA A 107 -5.90 8.72 -6.77
N GLU A 108 -6.24 8.14 -5.61
CA GLU A 108 -5.28 7.55 -4.69
C GLU A 108 -4.65 6.27 -5.29
N SER A 109 -5.43 5.44 -5.97
CA SER A 109 -4.89 4.26 -6.68
C SER A 109 -3.88 4.63 -7.76
N GLU A 110 -4.14 5.72 -8.50
CA GLU A 110 -3.22 6.22 -9.51
C GLU A 110 -1.93 6.80 -8.88
N LYS A 111 -2.04 7.49 -7.73
CA LYS A 111 -0.86 7.93 -6.97
C LYS A 111 0.00 6.75 -6.52
N VAL A 112 -0.59 5.72 -5.92
CA VAL A 112 0.13 4.50 -5.51
C VAL A 112 0.83 3.87 -6.71
N LYS A 113 0.15 3.76 -7.87
CA LYS A 113 0.72 3.19 -9.09
C LYS A 113 1.94 3.97 -9.59
N ARG A 114 1.88 5.30 -9.58
CA ARG A 114 3.01 6.16 -9.98
C ARG A 114 4.20 5.99 -9.05
N GLU A 115 3.96 6.05 -7.73
CA GLU A 115 5.04 5.88 -6.75
C GLU A 115 5.67 4.49 -6.84
N LYS A 116 4.88 3.43 -7.06
CA LYS A 116 5.40 2.07 -7.35
C LYS A 116 6.25 2.02 -8.61
N SER A 117 5.85 2.71 -9.67
CA SER A 117 6.65 2.80 -10.90
C SER A 117 7.99 3.49 -10.64
N THR A 118 7.99 4.59 -9.87
CA THR A 118 9.21 5.31 -9.48
C THR A 118 10.11 4.42 -8.62
N ALA A 119 9.56 3.73 -7.61
CA ALA A 119 10.31 2.81 -6.78
C ALA A 119 10.91 1.65 -7.58
N SER A 120 10.17 1.09 -8.55
CA SER A 120 10.69 0.03 -9.41
C SER A 120 11.87 0.48 -10.26
N GLU A 121 11.87 1.72 -10.75
CA GLU A 121 13.01 2.27 -11.49
C GLU A 121 14.20 2.55 -10.56
N GLU A 122 13.93 3.06 -9.36
CA GLU A 122 14.95 3.26 -8.33
C GLU A 122 15.59 1.94 -7.87
N GLU A 123 14.82 0.85 -7.75
CA GLU A 123 15.33 -0.49 -7.46
C GLU A 123 16.31 -0.98 -8.54
N LYS A 124 16.01 -0.74 -9.82
CA LYS A 124 16.93 -1.07 -10.91
C LYS A 124 18.21 -0.23 -10.81
N ARG A 125 18.09 1.06 -10.51
CA ARG A 125 19.23 1.96 -10.33
C ARG A 125 20.13 1.48 -9.20
N VAL A 126 19.56 1.18 -8.04
CA VAL A 126 20.28 0.60 -6.88
C VAL A 126 20.99 -0.69 -7.30
N ARG A 127 20.32 -1.60 -8.02
CA ARG A 127 20.92 -2.86 -8.47
C ARG A 127 22.15 -2.66 -9.37
N ILE A 128 22.09 -1.71 -10.30
CA ILE A 128 23.22 -1.38 -11.18
C ILE A 128 24.40 -0.84 -10.36
N ILE A 129 24.13 0.05 -9.39
CA ILE A 129 25.17 0.61 -8.51
C ILE A 129 25.76 -0.49 -7.61
N GLU A 130 24.95 -1.42 -7.10
CA GLU A 130 25.42 -2.56 -6.32
C GLU A 130 26.37 -3.47 -7.11
N GLU A 131 26.04 -3.74 -8.37
CA GLU A 131 26.89 -4.51 -9.28
C GLU A 131 28.23 -3.80 -9.53
N ASP A 132 28.21 -2.48 -9.77
CA ASP A 132 29.42 -1.67 -9.96
C ASP A 132 30.29 -1.62 -8.68
N VAL A 133 29.69 -1.41 -7.50
CA VAL A 133 30.41 -1.45 -6.21
C VAL A 133 31.01 -2.83 -5.97
N CYS A 134 30.29 -3.91 -6.26
CA CYS A 134 30.80 -5.28 -6.13
C CYS A 134 32.03 -5.50 -7.03
N MET A 135 31.98 -5.04 -8.28
CA MET A 135 33.09 -5.13 -9.22
C MET A 135 34.30 -4.29 -8.77
N LYS A 136 34.09 -3.03 -8.37
CA LYS A 136 35.14 -2.15 -7.84
C LYS A 136 35.78 -2.70 -6.57
N THR A 137 34.99 -3.32 -5.69
CA THR A 137 35.48 -3.99 -4.48
C THR A 137 36.44 -5.11 -4.82
N LYS A 138 36.02 -6.03 -5.70
CA LYS A 138 36.87 -7.16 -6.15
C LYS A 138 38.18 -6.67 -6.78
N LEU A 139 38.11 -5.68 -7.67
CA LEU A 139 39.30 -5.13 -8.33
C LEU A 139 40.26 -4.45 -7.32
N CYS A 140 39.71 -3.74 -6.33
CA CYS A 140 40.50 -3.12 -5.28
C CYS A 140 41.17 -4.16 -4.38
N GLU A 141 40.45 -5.20 -3.98
CA GLU A 141 40.96 -6.31 -3.17
C GLU A 141 42.05 -7.10 -3.90
N GLU A 142 41.86 -7.39 -5.18
CA GLU A 142 42.84 -8.10 -6.01
C GLU A 142 44.17 -7.34 -6.10
N ASP A 143 44.12 -6.01 -6.31
CA ASP A 143 45.31 -5.18 -6.41
C ASP A 143 45.97 -4.94 -5.05
N LEU A 144 45.17 -4.82 -3.97
CA LEU A 144 45.69 -4.77 -2.61
C LEU A 144 46.44 -6.08 -2.27
N ARG A 145 45.88 -7.23 -2.66
CA ARG A 145 46.53 -8.54 -2.48
C ARG A 145 47.84 -8.67 -3.25
N LYS A 146 48.00 -7.99 -4.39
CA LYS A 146 49.29 -7.92 -5.11
C LYS A 146 50.32 -7.06 -4.37
N ALA A 147 49.88 -6.08 -3.58
CA ALA A 147 50.75 -5.20 -2.80
C ALA A 147 51.26 -5.85 -1.50
N GLU A 148 50.48 -6.75 -0.90
CA GLU A 148 50.77 -7.38 0.38
C GLU A 148 52.11 -8.15 0.43
N PRO A 149 52.48 -8.97 -0.58
CA PRO A 149 53.78 -9.64 -0.60
C PRO A 149 54.97 -8.66 -0.61
N ALA A 150 54.84 -7.52 -1.29
CA ALA A 150 55.89 -6.51 -1.33
C ALA A 150 56.09 -5.84 0.04
N LEU A 151 55.02 -5.60 0.80
CA LEU A 151 55.11 -5.10 2.17
C LEU A 151 55.73 -6.12 3.12
N VAL A 152 55.28 -7.38 3.05
CA VAL A 152 55.82 -8.46 3.89
C VAL A 152 57.31 -8.66 3.60
N ALA A 153 57.71 -8.63 2.33
CA ALA A 153 59.11 -8.72 1.93
C ALA A 153 59.94 -7.51 2.38
N ALA A 154 59.37 -6.29 2.37
CA ALA A 154 60.03 -5.10 2.92
C ALA A 154 60.22 -5.21 4.44
N GLN A 155 59.21 -5.66 5.18
CA GLN A 155 59.30 -5.86 6.63
C GLN A 155 60.28 -6.98 6.98
N ALA A 156 60.27 -8.08 6.23
CA ALA A 156 61.23 -9.17 6.39
C ALA A 156 62.67 -8.68 6.16
N ALA A 157 62.90 -7.83 5.15
CA ALA A 157 64.20 -7.22 4.91
C ALA A 157 64.68 -6.37 6.10
N LEU A 158 63.79 -5.60 6.74
CA LEU A 158 64.12 -4.87 7.97
C LEU A 158 64.41 -5.81 9.15
N ASN A 159 63.70 -6.93 9.27
CA ASN A 159 63.93 -7.90 10.34
C ASN A 159 65.30 -8.61 10.23
N THR A 160 65.94 -8.60 9.06
CA THR A 160 67.34 -9.07 8.90
C THR A 160 68.37 -8.08 9.45
N LEU A 161 67.96 -6.84 9.72
CA LEU A 161 68.81 -5.79 10.29
C LEU A 161 68.80 -5.89 11.81
N ASN A 162 69.98 -6.09 12.39
CA ASN A 162 70.18 -6.00 13.84
C ASN A 162 71.17 -4.86 14.15
N LYS A 163 71.21 -4.45 15.43
CA LYS A 163 72.09 -3.37 15.91
C LYS A 163 73.58 -3.63 15.64
N ASN A 164 74.00 -4.89 15.63
CA ASN A 164 75.40 -5.27 15.41
C ASN A 164 75.79 -5.04 13.94
N ASN A 165 74.96 -5.51 12.99
CA ASN A 165 75.18 -5.37 11.56
C ASN A 165 75.18 -3.88 11.13
N LEU A 166 74.34 -3.04 11.76
CA LEU A 166 74.30 -1.59 11.50
C LEU A 166 75.50 -0.84 12.12
N THR A 167 75.97 -1.28 13.30
CA THR A 167 77.22 -0.77 13.90
C THR A 167 78.43 -1.10 13.03
N GLU A 168 78.48 -2.32 12.47
CA GLU A 168 79.51 -2.75 11.53
C GLU A 168 79.49 -1.90 10.25
N LEU A 169 78.31 -1.69 9.67
CA LEU A 169 78.12 -0.81 8.51
C LEU A 169 78.62 0.62 8.79
N LYS A 170 78.40 1.16 9.99
CA LYS A 170 78.90 2.50 10.38
C LYS A 170 80.44 2.56 10.52
N SER A 171 81.08 1.44 10.84
CA SER A 171 82.51 1.37 11.14
C SER A 171 83.41 1.47 9.89
N PHE A 172 82.87 1.34 8.68
CA PHE A 172 83.63 1.49 7.44
C PHE A 172 84.33 2.87 7.36
N GLY A 173 85.65 2.83 7.14
CA GLY A 173 86.48 4.01 6.88
C GLY A 173 86.29 4.54 5.46
N SER A 174 86.36 3.64 4.46
CA SER A 174 86.06 3.90 3.06
C SER A 174 85.19 2.76 2.50
N PRO A 175 83.86 2.90 2.50
CA PRO A 175 82.96 1.84 2.05
C PRO A 175 82.96 1.70 0.51
N PRO A 176 82.62 0.51 -0.02
CA PRO A 176 82.41 0.29 -1.44
C PRO A 176 81.30 1.21 -2.00
N LYS A 177 81.43 1.61 -3.27
CA LYS A 177 80.47 2.50 -3.96
C LYS A 177 79.01 1.99 -3.89
N ALA A 178 78.81 0.67 -4.01
CA ALA A 178 77.49 0.05 -3.88
C ALA A 178 76.85 0.28 -2.50
N VAL A 179 77.65 0.20 -1.43
CA VAL A 179 77.19 0.46 -0.05
C VAL A 179 76.86 1.95 0.14
N VAL A 180 77.67 2.86 -0.42
CA VAL A 180 77.40 4.31 -0.40
C VAL A 180 76.08 4.63 -1.11
N ASN A 181 75.84 4.03 -2.28
CA ASN A 181 74.61 4.23 -3.05
C ASN A 181 73.37 3.72 -2.31
N VAL A 182 73.44 2.56 -1.65
CA VAL A 182 72.34 2.05 -0.82
C VAL A 182 72.04 2.98 0.35
N CYS A 183 73.06 3.45 1.05
CA CYS A 183 72.87 4.37 2.16
C CYS A 183 72.32 5.73 1.68
N ALA A 184 72.76 6.22 0.52
CA ALA A 184 72.21 7.40 -0.12
C ALA A 184 70.74 7.23 -0.51
N ALA A 185 70.34 6.08 -1.06
CA ALA A 185 68.95 5.77 -1.40
C ALA A 185 68.04 5.74 -0.15
N VAL A 186 68.53 5.20 0.97
CA VAL A 186 67.82 5.22 2.26
C VAL A 186 67.70 6.64 2.81
N MET A 187 68.75 7.48 2.69
CA MET A 187 68.68 8.90 3.06
C MET A 187 67.66 9.68 2.24
N VAL A 188 67.51 9.35 0.96
CA VAL A 188 66.50 9.94 0.07
C VAL A 188 65.10 9.55 0.51
N LEU A 189 64.87 8.28 0.89
CA LEU A 189 63.58 7.80 1.39
C LEU A 189 63.19 8.42 2.74
N LEU A 190 64.14 8.59 3.66
CA LEU A 190 63.92 9.22 4.97
C LEU A 190 63.83 10.76 4.92
N ALA A 191 63.92 11.36 3.73
CA ALA A 191 63.79 12.80 3.57
C ALA A 191 62.37 13.26 3.90
N LYS A 192 62.23 14.13 4.91
CA LYS A 192 60.93 14.67 5.33
C LYS A 192 60.38 15.62 4.25
N ASN A 193 59.12 15.43 3.87
CA ASN A 193 58.36 16.30 2.95
C ASN A 193 59.07 16.59 1.61
N GLY A 194 59.78 15.61 1.05
CA GLY A 194 60.46 15.75 -0.25
C GLY A 194 61.69 16.67 -0.25
N LYS A 195 62.16 17.13 0.92
CA LYS A 195 63.40 17.91 1.06
C LYS A 195 64.61 16.99 1.02
N ILE A 196 65.02 16.61 -0.18
CA ILE A 196 66.14 15.69 -0.39
C ILE A 196 67.45 16.38 0.05
N PRO A 197 68.25 15.75 0.93
CA PRO A 197 69.56 16.28 1.31
C PRO A 197 70.45 16.53 0.08
N ARG A 198 71.06 17.72 0.01
CA ARG A 198 72.04 18.08 -1.04
C ARG A 198 73.36 17.31 -0.85
N ASP A 199 73.74 17.05 0.40
CA ASP A 199 74.87 16.20 0.75
C ASP A 199 74.39 14.76 0.98
N ARG A 200 74.73 13.88 0.04
CA ARG A 200 74.45 12.42 0.09
C ARG A 200 75.74 11.62 0.21
N SER A 201 76.82 12.25 0.68
CA SER A 201 78.11 11.60 0.88
C SER A 201 78.04 10.54 1.99
N TRP A 202 79.03 9.65 2.01
CA TRP A 202 79.19 8.68 3.10
C TRP A 202 79.25 9.35 4.49
N LYS A 203 79.81 10.57 4.57
CA LYS A 203 79.88 11.34 5.82
C LYS A 203 78.49 11.70 6.35
N ALA A 204 77.57 12.09 5.47
CA ALA A 204 76.18 12.38 5.83
C ALA A 204 75.41 11.10 6.20
N ALA A 205 75.60 10.00 5.47
CA ALA A 205 75.02 8.69 5.79
C ALA A 205 75.46 8.18 7.18
N LYS A 206 76.76 8.31 7.47
CA LYS A 206 77.36 7.92 8.76
C LYS A 206 76.82 8.76 9.91
N LEU A 207 76.50 10.04 9.67
CA LEU A 207 75.88 10.95 10.64
C LEU A 207 74.43 10.53 10.96
N MET A 208 73.66 10.12 9.95
CA MET A 208 72.30 9.60 10.13
C MET A 208 72.28 8.31 10.97
N MET A 209 73.26 7.43 10.77
CA MET A 209 73.41 6.18 11.54
C MET A 209 74.10 6.38 12.89
N VAL A 210 74.30 7.61 13.37
CA VAL A 210 74.94 7.85 14.69
C VAL A 210 74.16 7.20 15.81
N ARG A 211 72.82 7.33 15.77
CA ARG A 211 71.88 6.68 16.69
C ARG A 211 71.23 5.48 16.01
N VAL A 212 71.90 4.34 16.06
CA VAL A 212 71.47 3.11 15.37
C VAL A 212 70.07 2.66 15.80
N ASP A 213 69.74 2.79 17.09
CA ASP A 213 68.42 2.40 17.62
C ASP A 213 67.29 3.28 17.06
N GLN A 214 67.52 4.59 16.98
CA GLN A 214 66.55 5.53 16.39
C GLN A 214 66.41 5.31 14.88
N PHE A 215 67.53 5.06 14.18
CA PHE A 215 67.52 4.80 12.75
C PHE A 215 66.71 3.55 12.40
N LEU A 216 66.85 2.47 13.17
CA LEU A 216 66.04 1.26 12.99
C LEU A 216 64.56 1.53 13.29
N TYR A 217 64.25 2.29 14.35
CA TYR A 217 62.88 2.70 14.66
C TYR A 217 62.24 3.52 13.52
N ASP A 218 62.99 4.45 12.93
CA ASP A 218 62.51 5.30 11.83
C ASP A 218 62.26 4.49 10.54
N LEU A 219 63.02 3.41 10.32
CA LEU A 219 62.80 2.49 9.20
C LEU A 219 61.56 1.61 9.38
N VAL A 220 61.35 1.09 10.60
CA VAL A 220 60.20 0.23 10.92
C VAL A 220 58.90 1.03 10.93
N ASN A 221 58.91 2.26 11.46
CA ASN A 221 57.73 3.13 11.55
C ASN A 221 57.61 4.08 10.35
N TYR A 222 58.26 3.78 9.23
CA TYR A 222 58.21 4.63 8.05
C TYR A 222 56.78 4.69 7.48
N SER A 223 56.32 5.90 7.14
CA SER A 223 55.02 6.12 6.51
C SER A 223 55.04 5.67 5.05
N LYS A 224 54.71 4.40 4.84
CA LYS A 224 54.64 3.73 3.54
C LYS A 224 53.58 4.31 2.58
N ASP A 225 52.58 5.00 3.11
CA ASP A 225 51.40 5.50 2.36
C ASP A 225 51.54 6.97 1.94
N SER A 226 52.62 7.66 2.32
CA SER A 226 52.85 9.09 2.02
C SER A 226 54.29 9.36 1.56
N ILE A 227 54.67 8.78 0.42
CA ILE A 227 55.99 9.04 -0.20
C ILE A 227 55.84 10.16 -1.24
N HIS A 228 56.65 11.20 -1.12
CA HIS A 228 56.59 12.34 -2.03
C HIS A 228 57.10 11.95 -3.44
N PRO A 229 56.47 12.36 -4.56
CA PRO A 229 56.89 12.00 -5.92
C PRO A 229 58.38 12.26 -6.22
N ASN A 230 58.89 13.42 -5.79
CA ASN A 230 60.32 13.78 -5.91
C ASN A 230 61.29 12.76 -5.27
N ILE A 231 60.89 12.08 -4.18
CA ILE A 231 61.70 11.04 -3.54
C ILE A 231 61.82 9.83 -4.47
N ILE A 232 60.74 9.46 -5.14
CA ILE A 232 60.69 8.30 -6.06
C ILE A 232 61.51 8.55 -7.32
N GLU A 233 61.43 9.77 -7.89
CA GLU A 233 62.22 10.13 -9.09
C GLU A 233 63.72 10.00 -8.83
N VAL A 234 64.21 10.56 -7.72
CA VAL A 234 65.61 10.46 -7.34
C VAL A 234 65.99 9.03 -6.95
N LEU A 235 65.09 8.27 -6.32
CA LEU A 235 65.32 6.87 -6.00
C LEU A 235 65.46 6.00 -7.25
N GLN A 236 64.73 6.33 -8.32
CA GLN A 236 64.78 5.60 -9.59
C GLN A 236 66.16 5.66 -10.26
N GLU A 237 66.92 6.74 -10.06
CA GLU A 237 68.29 6.87 -10.57
C GLU A 237 69.23 5.83 -9.92
N TYR A 238 69.09 5.61 -8.61
CA TYR A 238 69.88 4.59 -7.89
C TYR A 238 69.45 3.17 -8.25
N LEU A 239 68.16 2.94 -8.48
CA LEU A 239 67.60 1.63 -8.85
C LEU A 239 67.88 1.20 -10.29
N LYS A 240 68.36 2.11 -11.15
CA LYS A 240 68.81 1.78 -12.52
C LYS A 240 70.21 1.16 -12.54
N ASP A 241 70.99 1.33 -11.47
CA ASP A 241 72.35 0.79 -11.36
C ASP A 241 72.28 -0.74 -11.17
N PRO A 242 72.86 -1.57 -12.06
CA PRO A 242 72.90 -3.02 -11.91
C PRO A 242 73.62 -3.50 -10.65
N GLU A 243 74.43 -2.65 -10.02
CA GLU A 243 75.10 -2.93 -8.75
C GLU A 243 74.17 -2.74 -7.53
N PHE A 244 73.01 -2.11 -7.71
CA PHE A 244 71.98 -1.96 -6.68
C PHE A 244 71.08 -3.20 -6.59
N SER A 245 71.69 -4.35 -6.27
CA SER A 245 70.99 -5.62 -6.06
C SER A 245 71.33 -6.20 -4.69
N PRO A 246 70.34 -6.67 -3.90
CA PRO A 246 70.60 -7.30 -2.60
C PRO A 246 71.65 -8.41 -2.70
N GLU A 247 71.56 -9.28 -3.72
CA GLU A 247 72.47 -10.42 -3.92
C GLU A 247 73.93 -10.01 -4.09
N LYS A 248 74.18 -8.89 -4.78
CA LYS A 248 75.53 -8.35 -5.00
C LYS A 248 76.04 -7.60 -3.77
N VAL A 249 75.14 -6.88 -3.09
CA VAL A 249 75.49 -6.08 -1.90
C VAL A 249 75.73 -6.97 -0.67
N VAL A 250 75.09 -8.15 -0.57
CA VAL A 250 75.34 -9.12 0.53
C VAL A 250 76.81 -9.47 0.63
N GLN A 251 77.51 -9.64 -0.50
CA GLN A 251 78.94 -9.98 -0.53
C GLN A 251 79.84 -8.89 0.09
N LYS A 252 79.32 -7.66 0.25
CA LYS A 252 80.04 -6.52 0.81
C LYS A 252 79.55 -6.16 2.21
N SER A 253 78.24 -6.23 2.46
CA SER A 253 77.66 -6.02 3.78
C SER A 253 76.23 -6.57 3.85
N VAL A 254 75.97 -7.39 4.88
CA VAL A 254 74.64 -7.94 5.15
C VAL A 254 73.63 -6.84 5.51
N ALA A 255 74.05 -5.83 6.27
CA ALA A 255 73.21 -4.68 6.61
C ALA A 255 72.85 -3.85 5.36
N ALA A 256 73.81 -3.61 4.47
CA ALA A 256 73.54 -2.90 3.23
C ALA A 256 72.61 -3.71 2.31
N ALA A 257 72.68 -5.04 2.33
CA ALA A 257 71.75 -5.87 1.57
C ALA A 257 70.31 -5.82 2.08
N GLY A 258 70.11 -5.88 3.41
CA GLY A 258 68.78 -5.74 4.02
C GLY A 258 68.16 -4.36 3.72
N LEU A 259 68.97 -3.29 3.79
CA LEU A 259 68.54 -1.95 3.39
C LEU A 259 68.21 -1.86 1.89
N CYS A 260 69.03 -2.45 1.02
CA CYS A 260 68.78 -2.50 -0.43
C CYS A 260 67.47 -3.23 -0.75
N ALA A 261 67.23 -4.39 -0.14
CA ALA A 261 65.99 -5.15 -0.30
C ALA A 261 64.77 -4.39 0.22
N TRP A 262 64.89 -3.68 1.35
CA TRP A 262 63.82 -2.83 1.88
C TRP A 262 63.45 -1.71 0.90
N VAL A 263 64.44 -0.98 0.36
CA VAL A 263 64.23 0.09 -0.62
C VAL A 263 63.52 -0.42 -1.88
N ILE A 264 63.95 -1.57 -2.41
CA ILE A 264 63.37 -2.16 -3.63
C ILE A 264 61.91 -2.58 -3.40
N ASN A 265 61.63 -3.27 -2.29
CA ASN A 265 60.28 -3.75 -1.98
C ASN A 265 59.32 -2.61 -1.61
N LEU A 266 59.81 -1.56 -0.94
CA LEU A 266 59.03 -0.35 -0.65
C LEU A 266 58.67 0.41 -1.94
N ARG A 267 59.58 0.50 -2.90
CA ARG A 267 59.31 1.08 -4.23
C ARG A 267 58.27 0.26 -5.00
N ARG A 268 58.33 -1.08 -4.94
CA ARG A 268 57.32 -1.96 -5.53
C ARG A 268 55.95 -1.77 -4.88
N TYR A 269 55.89 -1.67 -3.54
CA TYR A 269 54.67 -1.35 -2.82
C TYR A 269 54.09 0.00 -3.26
N HIS A 270 54.91 1.05 -3.30
CA HIS A 270 54.48 2.39 -3.70
C HIS A 270 53.89 2.43 -5.12
N GLN A 271 54.46 1.67 -6.06
CA GLN A 271 53.91 1.55 -7.41
C GLN A 271 52.50 0.94 -7.43
N VAL A 272 52.25 -0.08 -6.60
CA VAL A 272 50.92 -0.67 -6.47
C VAL A 272 49.98 0.26 -5.69
N PHE A 273 50.47 0.94 -4.66
CA PHE A 273 49.70 1.91 -3.88
C PHE A 273 49.17 3.08 -4.73
N LEU A 274 49.97 3.58 -5.69
CA LEU A 274 49.51 4.61 -6.64
C LEU A 274 48.35 4.13 -7.54
N ILE A 275 48.21 2.83 -7.75
CA ILE A 275 47.10 2.23 -8.51
C ILE A 275 45.90 1.98 -7.58
N VAL A 276 46.14 1.51 -6.36
CA VAL A 276 45.11 1.16 -5.38
C VAL A 276 44.45 2.41 -4.77
N GLY A 277 45.19 3.49 -4.51
CA GLY A 277 44.66 4.71 -3.88
C GLY A 277 43.47 5.33 -4.61
N PRO A 278 43.59 5.63 -5.93
CA PRO A 278 42.46 6.12 -6.72
C PRO A 278 41.28 5.14 -6.78
N LYS A 279 41.56 3.82 -6.79
CA LYS A 279 40.52 2.78 -6.79
C LYS A 279 39.77 2.71 -5.46
N GLN A 280 40.46 2.87 -4.34
CA GLN A 280 39.85 2.95 -3.01
C GLN A 280 38.96 4.19 -2.88
N GLN A 281 39.43 5.33 -3.37
CA GLN A 281 38.62 6.56 -3.36
C GLN A 281 37.37 6.40 -4.25
N ALA A 282 37.53 5.87 -5.46
CA ALA A 282 36.41 5.60 -6.35
C ALA A 282 35.43 4.56 -5.76
N LEU A 283 35.92 3.56 -5.04
CA LEU A 283 35.09 2.60 -4.32
C LEU A 283 34.29 3.28 -3.20
N GLN A 284 34.94 4.14 -2.40
CA GLN A 284 34.30 4.88 -1.32
C GLN A 284 33.21 5.83 -1.86
N ASP A 285 33.48 6.53 -2.96
CA ASP A 285 32.51 7.40 -3.61
C ASP A 285 31.29 6.61 -4.11
N SER A 286 31.49 5.46 -4.74
CA SER A 286 30.39 4.59 -5.19
C SER A 286 29.64 3.92 -4.03
N GLN A 287 30.30 3.60 -2.92
CA GLN A 287 29.64 3.11 -1.71
C GLN A 287 28.74 4.18 -1.08
N ARG A 288 29.17 5.45 -1.08
CA ARG A 288 28.35 6.57 -0.62
C ARG A 288 27.13 6.75 -1.53
N GLU A 289 27.33 6.74 -2.85
CA GLU A 289 26.23 6.82 -3.82
C GLU A 289 25.22 5.65 -3.64
N LEU A 290 25.72 4.44 -3.40
CA LEU A 290 24.88 3.28 -3.12
C LEU A 290 24.05 3.47 -1.84
N GLN A 291 24.65 4.01 -0.78
CA GLN A 291 23.95 4.27 0.46
C GLN A 291 22.82 5.30 0.25
N GLU A 292 23.12 6.43 -0.40
CA GLU A 292 22.12 7.46 -0.71
C GLU A 292 20.97 6.90 -1.56
N ALA A 293 21.27 6.06 -2.57
CA ALA A 293 20.27 5.42 -3.40
C ALA A 293 19.39 4.43 -2.60
N ARG A 294 19.97 3.66 -1.68
CA ARG A 294 19.23 2.74 -0.79
C ARG A 294 18.33 3.50 0.18
N GLU A 295 18.80 4.61 0.74
CA GLU A 295 18.00 5.47 1.63
C GLU A 295 16.80 6.08 0.88
N CYS A 296 17.01 6.57 -0.34
CA CYS A 296 15.92 7.02 -1.21
C CYS A 296 14.91 5.91 -1.51
N LEU A 297 15.39 4.71 -1.83
CA LEU A 297 14.53 3.56 -2.08
C LEU A 297 13.69 3.18 -0.85
N GLU A 298 14.30 3.16 0.33
CA GLU A 298 13.60 2.83 1.58
C GLU A 298 12.54 3.89 1.91
N TYR A 299 12.85 5.17 1.71
CA TYR A 299 11.88 6.26 1.83
C TYR A 299 10.68 6.07 0.87
N LEU A 300 10.94 5.71 -0.39
CA LEU A 300 9.88 5.43 -1.36
C LEU A 300 9.03 4.22 -0.93
N LYS A 301 9.64 3.15 -0.39
CA LYS A 301 8.92 1.98 0.12
C LYS A 301 8.00 2.32 1.29
N CYS A 302 8.51 3.08 2.26
CA CYS A 302 7.71 3.57 3.38
C CYS A 302 6.53 4.41 2.90
N LYS A 303 6.77 5.36 1.99
CA LYS A 303 5.73 6.20 1.40
C LYS A 303 4.67 5.40 0.63
N ILE A 304 5.09 4.39 -0.13
CA ILE A 304 4.15 3.47 -0.81
C ILE A 304 3.28 2.74 0.20
N ASN A 305 3.86 2.19 1.26
CA ASN A 305 3.10 1.48 2.29
C ASN A 305 2.07 2.39 2.99
N GLU A 306 2.46 3.63 3.31
CA GLU A 306 1.51 4.61 3.87
C GLU A 306 0.35 4.93 2.92
N LEU A 307 0.64 5.07 1.61
CA LEU A 307 -0.40 5.31 0.61
C LEU A 307 -1.30 4.08 0.40
N GLU A 308 -0.74 2.87 0.47
CA GLU A 308 -1.51 1.62 0.39
C GLU A 308 -2.43 1.44 1.60
N MET A 309 -1.96 1.77 2.81
CA MET A 309 -2.80 1.76 4.01
C MET A 309 -3.98 2.73 3.87
N LYS A 310 -3.71 3.97 3.44
CA LYS A 310 -4.78 4.97 3.19
C LYS A 310 -5.75 4.51 2.10
N LEU A 311 -5.24 3.92 1.02
CA LEU A 311 -6.08 3.37 -0.05
C LEU A 311 -6.97 2.24 0.47
N ALA A 312 -6.45 1.37 1.34
CA ALA A 312 -7.22 0.28 1.93
C ALA A 312 -8.34 0.79 2.86
N GLU A 313 -8.07 1.82 3.67
CA GLU A 313 -9.08 2.48 4.50
C GLU A 313 -10.21 3.08 3.63
N ILE A 314 -9.86 3.86 2.60
CA ILE A 314 -10.83 4.48 1.69
C ILE A 314 -11.62 3.42 0.91
N GLN A 315 -10.98 2.32 0.53
CA GLN A 315 -11.63 1.20 -0.15
C GLN A 315 -12.65 0.51 0.77
N ALA A 316 -12.33 0.32 2.05
CA ALA A 316 -13.26 -0.22 3.04
C ALA A 316 -14.46 0.72 3.26
N GLU A 317 -14.23 2.04 3.40
CA GLU A 317 -15.31 3.03 3.49
C GLU A 317 -16.21 3.02 2.24
N PHE A 318 -15.61 2.85 1.05
CA PHE A 318 -16.35 2.73 -0.20
C PHE A 318 -17.22 1.47 -0.23
N GLU A 319 -16.69 0.33 0.16
CA GLU A 319 -17.44 -0.94 0.22
C GLU A 319 -18.60 -0.87 1.21
N GLU A 320 -18.39 -0.27 2.38
CA GLU A 320 -19.46 -0.03 3.35
C GLU A 320 -20.53 0.91 2.79
N ALA A 321 -20.14 2.01 2.16
CA ALA A 321 -21.06 2.96 1.53
C ALA A 321 -21.89 2.30 0.42
N VAL A 322 -21.27 1.45 -0.42
CA VAL A 322 -21.95 0.68 -1.47
C VAL A 322 -22.93 -0.33 -0.86
N ALA A 323 -22.54 -1.05 0.19
CA ALA A 323 -23.44 -1.99 0.88
C ALA A 323 -24.65 -1.26 1.49
N ALA A 324 -24.42 -0.13 2.16
CA ALA A 324 -25.47 0.70 2.76
C ALA A 324 -26.39 1.35 1.72
N LYS A 325 -25.87 1.66 0.52
CA LYS A 325 -26.66 2.10 -0.65
C LYS A 325 -27.52 0.95 -1.18
N GLN A 326 -26.95 -0.23 -1.40
CA GLN A 326 -27.68 -1.39 -1.91
C GLN A 326 -28.79 -1.85 -0.97
N MET A 327 -28.58 -1.79 0.34
CA MET A 327 -29.64 -2.03 1.34
C MET A 327 -30.79 -1.04 1.18
N CYS A 328 -30.48 0.26 1.11
CA CYS A 328 -31.48 1.32 0.94
C CYS A 328 -32.24 1.18 -0.39
N GLN A 329 -31.55 0.84 -1.48
CA GLN A 329 -32.17 0.56 -2.79
C GLN A 329 -33.17 -0.59 -2.69
N ARG A 330 -32.77 -1.72 -2.08
CA ARG A 330 -33.65 -2.89 -1.93
C ARG A 330 -34.91 -2.56 -1.11
N GLU A 331 -34.77 -1.74 -0.06
CA GLU A 331 -35.91 -1.29 0.72
C GLU A 331 -36.84 -0.38 -0.08
N ALA A 332 -36.29 0.59 -0.82
CA ALA A 332 -37.05 1.47 -1.69
C ALA A 332 -37.80 0.69 -2.79
N ASP A 333 -37.12 -0.26 -3.45
CA ASP A 333 -37.71 -1.12 -4.48
C ASP A 333 -38.88 -1.95 -3.93
N LYS A 334 -38.73 -2.49 -2.72
CA LYS A 334 -39.80 -3.24 -2.04
C LYS A 334 -41.00 -2.35 -1.72
N THR A 335 -40.76 -1.13 -1.23
CA THR A 335 -41.82 -0.15 -0.96
C THR A 335 -42.53 0.23 -2.26
N ALA A 336 -41.79 0.55 -3.32
CA ALA A 336 -42.33 0.89 -4.63
C ALA A 336 -43.17 -0.24 -5.24
N PHE A 337 -42.69 -1.48 -5.15
CA PHE A 337 -43.42 -2.66 -5.59
C PHE A 337 -44.73 -2.85 -4.80
N THR A 338 -44.70 -2.63 -3.48
CA THR A 338 -45.89 -2.73 -2.62
C THR A 338 -46.92 -1.66 -2.97
N ILE A 339 -46.47 -0.43 -3.25
CA ILE A 339 -47.33 0.67 -3.70
C ILE A 339 -47.99 0.33 -5.03
N ASP A 340 -47.23 -0.18 -6.01
CA ASP A 340 -47.76 -0.57 -7.32
C ASP A 340 -48.84 -1.66 -7.19
N LEU A 341 -48.58 -2.70 -6.39
CA LEU A 341 -49.57 -3.75 -6.15
C LEU A 341 -50.85 -3.21 -5.49
N ALA A 342 -50.72 -2.35 -4.48
CA ALA A 342 -51.85 -1.76 -3.79
C ALA A 342 -52.64 -0.80 -4.70
N HIS A 343 -51.97 0.00 -5.54
CA HIS A 343 -52.63 0.82 -6.55
C HIS A 343 -53.43 -0.02 -7.55
N ARG A 344 -52.86 -1.13 -8.04
CA ARG A 344 -53.58 -2.04 -8.95
C ARG A 344 -54.84 -2.60 -8.30
N LEU A 345 -54.78 -2.98 -7.02
CA LEU A 345 -55.93 -3.47 -6.27
C LEU A 345 -57.02 -2.40 -6.10
N ILE A 346 -56.65 -1.20 -5.65
CA ILE A 346 -57.57 -0.08 -5.44
C ILE A 346 -58.24 0.33 -6.76
N ASN A 347 -57.45 0.45 -7.83
CA ASN A 347 -57.97 0.82 -9.14
C ASN A 347 -58.87 -0.28 -9.73
N GLY A 348 -58.49 -1.54 -9.58
CA GLY A 348 -59.30 -2.68 -10.04
C GLY A 348 -60.65 -2.79 -9.32
N LEU A 349 -60.70 -2.38 -8.04
CA LEU A 349 -61.91 -2.39 -7.22
C LEU A 349 -62.66 -1.05 -7.20
N ALA A 350 -62.18 -0.03 -7.92
CA ALA A 350 -62.77 1.32 -7.88
C ALA A 350 -64.23 1.32 -8.35
N ASN A 351 -64.53 0.67 -9.47
CA ASN A 351 -65.89 0.55 -10.00
C ASN A 351 -66.79 -0.26 -9.06
N GLU A 352 -66.25 -1.33 -8.47
CA GLU A 352 -67.00 -2.20 -7.57
C GLU A 352 -67.29 -1.48 -6.23
N ASN A 353 -66.39 -0.61 -5.76
CA ASN A 353 -66.61 0.24 -4.59
C ASN A 353 -67.75 1.25 -4.80
N ILE A 354 -67.86 1.85 -5.99
CA ILE A 354 -68.99 2.73 -6.35
C ILE A 354 -70.29 1.93 -6.29
N ARG A 355 -70.31 0.74 -6.91
CA ARG A 355 -71.48 -0.16 -6.90
C ARG A 355 -71.88 -0.59 -5.50
N TRP A 356 -70.92 -0.88 -4.62
CA TRP A 356 -71.20 -1.23 -3.22
C TRP A 356 -71.82 -0.07 -2.45
N LYS A 357 -71.32 1.15 -2.66
CA LYS A 357 -71.87 2.37 -2.06
C LYS A 357 -73.32 2.60 -2.46
N GLU A 358 -73.65 2.47 -3.74
CA GLU A 358 -75.01 2.57 -4.25
C GLU A 358 -75.92 1.47 -3.69
N SER A 359 -75.41 0.24 -3.56
CA SER A 359 -76.15 -0.92 -3.05
C SER A 359 -76.45 -0.87 -1.55
N VAL A 360 -75.69 -0.08 -0.78
CA VAL A 360 -75.92 0.15 0.65
C VAL A 360 -76.90 1.31 0.90
N GLN A 361 -76.95 2.27 -0.02
CA GLN A 361 -77.86 3.43 0.06
C GLN A 361 -79.29 3.09 -0.38
N ARG A 362 -79.47 2.10 -1.25
CA ARG A 362 -80.76 1.53 -1.64
C ARG A 362 -81.20 0.46 -0.65
#